data_AF-A0A5D2TCH6-F1
#
_entry.id   AF-A0A5D2TCH6-F1
#
_cell.length_a   1.000
_cell.length_b   1.000
_cell.length_c   1.000
_cell.angle_alpha   90.00
_cell.angle_beta   90.00
_cell.angle_gamma   90.00
#
_symmetry.space_group_name_H-M   'P 1'
#
loop_
_entity.id
_entity.type
_entity.pdbx_description
1 polymer ?
#
loop_
_entity_poly.entity_id
_entity_poly.type
_entity_poly.pdbx_seq_one_letter_code
_entity_poly.pdbx_strand_id
1 'polypeptide(L)'
;MNDDVSSQLLRHRVIAQVLELGIVVHSVVIGLAMGASGNQCTIRSLIAALCFHQMFEGMGLGGCILQAEYEIKMKAIMVFFFSATTPLGIVLGIGLSKVYSETSPTSLMVVGLLNACSAGLLNYMALVDLLAADFLGPKLQTNIKLQAWSYVAVLLGAGFMSLMAKWA
;
A
#
# COMPACT_ATOMS: atom_id res chain seq x y z
N MET A 1 33.75 -4.29 -0.08
CA MET A 1 32.78 -5.41 -0.14
C MET A 1 31.80 -5.37 1.02
N ASN A 2 32.25 -5.16 2.27
CA ASN A 2 31.34 -4.95 3.41
C ASN A 2 30.51 -3.66 3.30
N ASP A 3 31.10 -2.59 2.76
CA ASP A 3 30.39 -1.30 2.64
C ASP A 3 29.21 -1.38 1.66
N ASP A 4 29.37 -2.09 0.53
CA ASP A 4 28.33 -2.26 -0.49
C ASP A 4 27.12 -3.03 0.06
N VAL A 5 27.34 -4.16 0.74
CA VAL A 5 26.28 -4.96 1.37
C VAL A 5 25.55 -4.15 2.44
N SER A 6 26.29 -3.41 3.27
CA SER A 6 25.70 -2.55 4.31
C SER A 6 24.83 -1.45 3.72
N SER A 7 25.25 -0.85 2.59
CA SER A 7 24.51 0.20 1.90
C SER A 7 23.23 -0.33 1.26
N GLN A 8 23.26 -1.54 0.68
CA GLN A 8 22.08 -2.20 0.13
C GLN A 8 21.07 -2.52 1.22
N LEU A 9 21.50 -3.08 2.36
CA LEU A 9 20.62 -3.35 3.50
C LEU A 9 19.97 -2.07 4.04
N LEU A 10 20.73 -0.98 4.16
CA LEU A 10 20.17 0.32 4.55
C LEU A 10 19.11 0.79 3.56
N ARG A 11 19.34 0.63 2.24
CA ARG A 11 18.35 0.98 1.22
C ARG A 11 17.06 0.17 1.38
N HIS A 12 17.13 -1.15 1.52
CA HIS A 12 15.94 -1.99 1.71
C HIS A 12 15.17 -1.62 2.98
N ARG A 13 15.89 -1.26 4.06
CA ARG A 13 15.28 -0.80 5.32
C ARG A 13 14.52 0.51 5.16
N VAL A 14 15.11 1.49 4.47
CA VAL A 14 14.46 2.77 4.15
C VAL A 14 13.23 2.54 3.28
N ILE A 15 13.36 1.74 2.21
CA ILE A 15 12.24 1.40 1.33
C ILE A 15 11.09 0.77 2.12
N ALA A 16 11.38 -0.21 2.97
CA ALA A 16 10.36 -0.87 3.79
C ALA A 16 9.65 0.11 4.75
N GLN A 17 10.38 1.03 5.39
CA GLN A 17 9.79 2.04 6.29
C GLN A 17 8.96 3.08 5.55
N VAL A 18 9.46 3.57 4.41
CA VAL A 18 8.74 4.57 3.59
C VAL A 18 7.48 3.96 2.99
N LEU A 19 7.56 2.71 2.50
CA LEU A 19 6.41 1.97 2.00
C LEU A 19 5.37 1.78 3.11
N GLU A 20 5.78 1.33 4.30
CA GLU A 20 4.88 1.15 5.44
C GLU A 20 4.20 2.47 5.83
N LEU A 21 4.96 3.57 5.92
CA LEU A 21 4.39 4.89 6.22
C LEU A 21 3.35 5.30 5.18
N GLY A 22 3.63 5.08 3.89
CA GLY A 22 2.69 5.33 2.80
C GLY A 22 1.41 4.50 2.94
N ILE A 23 1.55 3.20 3.24
CA ILE A 23 0.40 2.31 3.47
C ILE A 23 -0.42 2.78 4.68
N VAL A 24 0.23 3.11 5.81
CA VAL A 24 -0.47 3.58 7.01
C VAL A 24 -1.29 4.84 6.71
N VAL A 25 -0.71 5.84 6.07
CA VAL A 25 -1.43 7.08 5.71
C VAL A 25 -2.61 6.77 4.78
N HIS A 26 -2.40 5.93 3.76
CA HIS A 26 -3.46 5.53 2.82
C HIS A 26 -4.61 4.80 3.52
N SER A 27 -4.28 3.82 4.35
CA SER A 27 -5.21 2.96 5.06
C SER A 27 -6.08 3.73 6.06
N VAL A 28 -5.55 4.77 6.72
CA VAL A 28 -6.36 5.65 7.58
C VAL A 28 -7.42 6.39 6.77
N VAL A 29 -7.06 6.98 5.64
CA VAL A 29 -7.99 7.77 4.82
C VAL A 29 -9.09 6.90 4.25
N ILE A 30 -8.75 5.71 3.73
CA ILE A 30 -9.72 4.73 3.24
C ILE A 30 -10.64 4.26 4.38
N GLY A 31 -10.07 3.91 5.54
CA GLY A 31 -10.84 3.45 6.68
C GLY A 31 -11.83 4.51 7.17
N LEU A 32 -11.39 5.77 7.28
CA LEU A 32 -12.24 6.90 7.67
C LEU A 32 -13.43 7.06 6.72
N ALA A 33 -13.17 7.12 5.41
CA ALA A 33 -14.21 7.27 4.39
C ALA A 33 -15.19 6.08 4.39
N MET A 34 -14.70 4.85 4.55
CA MET A 34 -15.55 3.68 4.69
C MET A 34 -16.44 3.77 5.93
N GLY A 35 -15.87 4.14 7.09
CA GLY A 35 -16.60 4.21 8.36
C GLY A 35 -17.62 5.34 8.42
N ALA A 36 -17.40 6.42 7.67
CA ALA A 36 -18.33 7.54 7.54
C ALA A 36 -19.44 7.29 6.50
N SER A 37 -19.32 6.25 5.66
CA SER A 37 -20.30 5.94 4.62
C SER A 37 -21.63 5.44 5.18
N GLY A 38 -22.75 6.02 4.72
CA GLY A 38 -24.10 5.65 5.15
C GLY A 38 -24.79 4.56 4.32
N ASN A 39 -24.20 4.12 3.20
CA ASN A 39 -24.84 3.17 2.29
C ASN A 39 -24.35 1.73 2.52
N GLN A 40 -25.21 0.87 3.06
CA GLN A 40 -24.89 -0.53 3.37
C GLN A 40 -24.49 -1.36 2.13
N CYS A 41 -25.07 -1.09 0.96
CA CYS A 41 -24.72 -1.79 -0.28
C CYS A 41 -23.28 -1.48 -0.68
N THR A 42 -22.93 -0.19 -0.66
CA THR A 42 -21.58 0.33 -0.93
C THR A 42 -20.57 -0.22 0.07
N ILE A 43 -20.86 -0.17 1.37
CA ILE A 43 -19.98 -0.71 2.43
C ILE A 43 -19.68 -2.19 2.22
N ARG A 44 -20.69 -3.01 1.89
CA ARG A 44 -20.49 -4.46 1.70
C ARG A 44 -19.60 -4.77 0.49
N SER A 45 -19.78 -4.04 -0.61
CA SER A 45 -18.91 -4.18 -1.80
C SER A 45 -17.49 -3.73 -1.47
N LEU A 46 -17.33 -2.56 -0.85
CA LEU A 46 -16.04 -2.00 -0.48
C LEU A 46 -15.27 -2.87 0.51
N ILE A 47 -15.91 -3.49 1.51
CA ILE A 47 -15.22 -4.40 2.43
C ILE A 47 -14.61 -5.57 1.67
N ALA A 48 -15.37 -6.19 0.76
CA ALA A 48 -14.86 -7.28 -0.05
C ALA A 48 -13.70 -6.81 -0.94
N ALA A 49 -13.82 -5.64 -1.57
CA ALA A 49 -12.77 -5.08 -2.41
C ALA A 49 -11.50 -4.76 -1.59
N LEU A 50 -11.65 -4.16 -0.40
CA LEU A 50 -10.55 -3.84 0.50
C LEU A 50 -9.85 -5.09 1.03
N CYS A 51 -10.55 -6.19 1.29
CA CYS A 51 -9.90 -7.44 1.69
C CYS A 51 -8.91 -7.92 0.62
N PHE A 52 -9.30 -7.88 -0.66
CA PHE A 52 -8.39 -8.22 -1.76
C PHE A 52 -7.27 -7.17 -1.91
N HIS A 53 -7.60 -5.88 -1.83
CA HIS A 53 -6.62 -4.79 -1.89
C HIS A 53 -5.54 -4.94 -0.84
N GLN A 54 -5.95 -5.09 0.42
CA GLN A 54 -5.06 -5.24 1.56
C GLN A 54 -4.25 -6.54 1.45
N MET A 55 -4.80 -7.60 0.86
CA MET A 55 -4.03 -8.82 0.60
C MET A 55 -2.83 -8.55 -0.33
N PHE A 56 -3.02 -7.81 -1.43
CA PHE A 56 -1.94 -7.48 -2.36
C PHE A 56 -0.95 -6.47 -1.79
N GLU A 57 -1.43 -5.43 -1.08
CA GLU A 57 -0.56 -4.49 -0.37
C GLU A 57 0.29 -5.19 0.69
N GLY A 58 -0.31 -6.13 1.43
CA GLY A 58 0.38 -6.91 2.45
C GLY A 58 1.46 -7.83 1.89
N MET A 59 1.22 -8.43 0.71
CA MET A 59 2.25 -9.20 0.00
C MET A 59 3.43 -8.30 -0.41
N GLY A 60 3.17 -7.09 -0.92
CA GLY A 60 4.21 -6.13 -1.30
C GLY A 60 5.04 -5.67 -0.11
N LEU A 61 4.38 -5.29 1.00
CA LEU A 61 5.06 -4.92 2.24
C LEU A 61 5.88 -6.08 2.81
N GLY A 62 5.31 -7.30 2.83
CA GLY A 62 5.99 -8.50 3.27
C GLY A 62 7.28 -8.76 2.49
N GLY A 63 7.26 -8.57 1.17
CA GLY A 63 8.47 -8.64 0.33
C GLY A 63 9.56 -7.66 0.75
N CYS A 64 9.19 -6.41 1.05
CA CYS A 64 10.13 -5.40 1.52
C CYS A 64 10.70 -5.71 2.90
N ILE A 65 9.85 -6.19 3.83
CA ILE A 65 10.26 -6.59 5.17
C ILE A 65 11.25 -7.76 5.13
N LEU A 66 11.06 -8.70 4.21
CA LEU A 66 11.98 -9.82 4.02
C LEU A 66 13.34 -9.36 3.51
N GLN A 67 13.38 -8.42 2.55
CA GLN A 67 14.63 -7.87 2.00
C GLN A 67 15.39 -6.96 3.00
N ALA A 68 14.67 -6.32 3.93
CA ALA A 68 15.26 -5.44 4.93
C ALA A 68 16.01 -6.18 6.08
N GLU A 69 15.89 -7.51 6.13
CA GLU A 69 16.50 -8.38 7.15
C GLU A 69 16.30 -7.86 8.58
N TYR A 70 15.07 -7.43 8.89
CA TYR A 70 14.72 -6.94 10.21
C TYR A 70 14.66 -8.05 11.26
N GLU A 71 15.01 -7.69 12.50
CA GLU A 71 14.72 -8.50 13.69
C GLU A 71 13.21 -8.74 13.83
N ILE A 72 12.83 -9.88 14.43
CA ILE A 72 11.42 -10.30 14.58
C ILE A 72 10.57 -9.20 15.24
N LYS A 73 11.12 -8.49 16.21
CA LYS A 73 10.44 -7.38 16.89
C LYS A 73 9.98 -6.30 15.90
N MET A 74 10.87 -5.88 14.99
CA MET A 74 10.55 -4.85 14.02
C MET A 74 9.55 -5.38 12.99
N LYS A 75 9.73 -6.62 12.50
CA LYS A 75 8.75 -7.28 11.61
C LYS A 75 7.35 -7.31 12.24
N ALA A 76 7.26 -7.66 13.52
CA ALA A 76 5.99 -7.71 14.25
C ALA A 76 5.35 -6.33 14.41
N ILE A 77 6.13 -5.29 14.70
CA ILE A 77 5.65 -3.91 14.76
C ILE A 77 5.07 -3.50 13.40
N MET A 78 5.78 -3.80 12.31
CA MET A 78 5.35 -3.39 10.99
C MET A 78 4.04 -4.07 10.56
N VAL A 79 3.97 -5.39 10.78
CA VAL A 79 2.74 -6.16 10.52
C VAL A 79 1.58 -5.69 11.39
N PHE A 80 1.85 -5.33 12.65
CA PHE A 80 0.82 -4.80 13.55
C PHE A 80 0.23 -3.49 13.02
N PHE A 81 1.06 -2.52 12.64
CA PHE A 81 0.57 -1.26 12.08
C PHE A 81 -0.19 -1.48 10.77
N PHE A 82 0.33 -2.32 9.88
CA PHE A 82 -0.36 -2.70 8.65
C PHE A 82 -1.77 -3.26 8.91
N SER A 83 -1.91 -4.19 9.86
CA SER A 83 -3.20 -4.83 10.15
C SER A 83 -4.15 -3.96 10.97
N ALA A 84 -3.65 -3.11 11.87
CA ALA A 84 -4.47 -2.34 12.79
C ALA A 84 -4.99 -1.03 12.18
N THR A 85 -4.27 -0.44 11.22
CA THR A 85 -4.55 0.92 10.75
C THR A 85 -5.91 1.04 10.05
N THR A 86 -6.24 0.15 9.11
CA THR A 86 -7.54 0.20 8.40
C THR A 86 -8.73 0.02 9.35
N PRO A 87 -8.77 -1.00 10.24
CA PRO A 87 -9.83 -1.12 11.24
C PRO A 87 -9.95 0.10 12.17
N LEU A 88 -8.83 0.67 12.64
CA LEU A 88 -8.86 1.89 13.45
C LEU A 88 -9.41 3.08 12.66
N GLY A 89 -9.05 3.22 11.39
CA GLY A 89 -9.63 4.22 10.49
C GLY A 89 -11.14 4.08 10.37
N ILE A 90 -11.66 2.84 10.22
CA ILE A 90 -13.11 2.56 10.16
C ILE A 90 -13.80 2.96 11.47
N VAL A 91 -13.24 2.59 12.62
CA VAL A 91 -13.80 2.97 13.93
C VAL A 91 -13.84 4.49 14.09
N LEU A 92 -12.77 5.18 13.69
CA LEU A 92 -12.72 6.64 13.69
C LEU A 92 -13.76 7.25 12.75
N GLY A 93 -13.92 6.70 11.54
CA GLY A 93 -14.93 7.12 10.58
C GLY A 93 -16.35 6.99 11.13
N ILE A 94 -16.67 5.87 11.78
CA ILE A 94 -17.96 5.65 12.45
C ILE A 94 -18.16 6.66 13.58
N GLY A 95 -17.14 6.88 14.43
CA GLY A 95 -17.21 7.81 15.55
C GLY A 95 -17.39 9.27 15.12
N LEU A 96 -16.79 9.65 13.99
CA LEU A 96 -16.87 10.99 13.43
C LEU A 96 -18.04 11.18 12.46
N SER A 97 -18.74 10.12 12.06
CA SER A 97 -19.83 10.15 11.06
C SER A 97 -20.94 11.20 11.30
N LYS A 98 -21.14 11.63 12.55
CA LYS A 98 -22.13 12.67 12.90
C LYS A 98 -21.65 14.11 12.68
N VAL A 99 -20.33 14.32 12.66
CA VAL A 99 -19.69 15.65 12.56
C VAL A 99 -18.98 15.80 11.21
N TYR A 100 -18.47 14.69 10.67
CA TYR A 100 -17.84 14.61 9.37
C TYR A 100 -18.91 14.56 8.27
N SER A 101 -18.84 15.50 7.35
CA SER A 101 -19.66 15.51 6.13
C SER A 101 -18.76 15.22 4.93
N GLU A 102 -19.00 14.09 4.28
CA GLU A 102 -18.36 13.66 3.03
C GLU A 102 -18.45 14.73 1.92
N THR A 103 -19.46 15.61 1.99
CA THR A 103 -19.73 16.62 0.95
C THR A 103 -19.24 18.02 1.31
N SER A 104 -18.67 18.21 2.50
CA SER A 104 -18.13 19.52 2.92
C SER A 104 -16.87 19.88 2.11
N PRO A 105 -16.73 21.13 1.62
CA PRO A 105 -15.54 21.56 0.88
C PRO A 105 -14.23 21.32 1.64
N THR A 106 -14.20 21.58 2.95
CA THR A 106 -13.01 21.36 3.77
C THR A 106 -12.63 19.88 3.86
N SER A 107 -13.64 19.00 4.00
CA SER A 107 -13.44 17.55 4.03
C SER A 107 -12.84 17.05 2.72
N LEU A 108 -13.45 17.44 1.61
CA LEU A 108 -12.99 17.08 0.26
C LEU A 108 -11.57 17.59 -0.02
N MET A 109 -11.22 18.80 0.42
CA MET A 109 -9.86 19.33 0.27
C MET A 109 -8.83 18.54 1.09
N VAL A 110 -9.13 18.21 2.35
CA VAL A 110 -8.21 17.47 3.23
C VAL A 110 -8.03 16.04 2.73
N VAL A 111 -9.12 15.32 2.45
CA VAL A 111 -9.08 13.94 1.94
C VAL A 111 -8.43 13.90 0.56
N GLY A 112 -8.75 14.86 -0.32
CA GLY A 112 -8.13 14.97 -1.63
C GLY A 112 -6.62 15.18 -1.56
N LEU A 113 -6.15 16.06 -0.68
CA LEU A 113 -4.71 16.30 -0.47
C LEU A 113 -4.01 15.06 0.09
N LEU A 114 -4.56 14.45 1.14
CA LEU A 114 -3.98 13.25 1.75
C LEU A 114 -3.92 12.08 0.75
N ASN A 115 -4.99 11.88 -0.03
CA ASN A 115 -5.01 10.87 -1.09
C ASN A 115 -3.99 11.15 -2.19
N ALA A 116 -3.86 12.40 -2.65
CA ALA A 116 -2.88 12.77 -3.66
C ALA A 116 -1.44 12.54 -3.19
N CYS A 117 -1.12 12.97 -1.96
CA CYS A 117 0.19 12.73 -1.35
C CYS A 117 0.47 11.22 -1.20
N SER A 118 -0.50 10.47 -0.68
CA SER A 118 -0.37 9.02 -0.49
C SER A 118 -0.21 8.26 -1.80
N ALA A 119 -1.04 8.57 -2.81
CA ALA A 119 -0.96 7.94 -4.12
C ALA A 119 0.36 8.28 -4.83
N GLY A 120 0.84 9.53 -4.72
CA GLY A 120 2.14 9.94 -5.26
C GLY A 120 3.29 9.15 -4.64
N LEU A 121 3.29 9.00 -3.30
CA LEU A 121 4.29 8.20 -2.59
C LEU A 121 4.24 6.74 -3.01
N LEU A 122 3.07 6.10 -2.96
CA LEU A 122 2.93 4.68 -3.32
C LEU A 122 3.26 4.40 -4.78
N ASN A 123 2.95 5.32 -5.71
CA ASN A 123 3.36 5.20 -7.10
C ASN A 123 4.88 5.31 -7.27
N TYR A 124 5.54 6.23 -6.55
CA TYR A 124 7.01 6.31 -6.56
C TYR A 124 7.63 5.02 -6.03
N MET A 125 7.15 4.53 -4.88
CA MET A 125 7.62 3.27 -4.29
C MET A 125 7.44 2.10 -5.27
N ALA A 126 6.26 1.98 -5.88
CA ALA A 126 5.96 0.91 -6.81
C ALA A 126 6.85 0.95 -8.05
N LEU A 127 6.98 2.11 -8.71
CA LEU A 127 7.70 2.23 -9.98
C LEU A 127 9.22 2.27 -9.81
N VAL A 128 9.70 3.08 -8.86
CA VAL A 128 11.12 3.40 -8.72
C VAL A 128 11.80 2.44 -7.75
N ASP A 129 11.27 2.30 -6.53
CA ASP A 129 11.95 1.53 -5.48
C ASP A 129 11.72 0.02 -5.57
N LEU A 130 10.63 -0.41 -6.21
CA LEU A 130 10.32 -1.84 -6.42
C LEU A 130 10.56 -2.27 -7.87
N LEU A 131 9.78 -1.74 -8.83
CA LEU A 131 9.82 -2.24 -10.21
C LEU A 131 11.17 -1.99 -10.89
N ALA A 132 11.69 -0.77 -10.82
CA ALA A 132 12.97 -0.45 -11.45
C ALA A 132 14.12 -1.24 -10.80
N ALA A 133 14.12 -1.38 -9.47
CA ALA A 133 15.11 -2.17 -8.75
C ALA A 133 15.12 -3.65 -9.19
N ASP A 134 13.95 -4.26 -9.32
CA ASP A 134 13.82 -5.67 -9.73
C ASP A 134 14.09 -5.89 -11.23
N PHE A 135 13.56 -5.02 -12.09
CA PHE A 135 13.64 -5.20 -13.55
C PHE A 135 14.98 -4.80 -14.14
N LEU A 136 15.66 -3.80 -13.58
CA LEU A 136 17.01 -3.39 -14.01
C LEU A 136 18.10 -4.22 -13.34
N GLY A 137 17.74 -5.09 -12.40
CA GLY A 137 18.67 -6.01 -11.76
C GLY A 137 19.26 -7.04 -12.74
N PRO A 138 20.51 -7.49 -12.51
CA PRO A 138 21.21 -8.42 -13.41
C PRO A 138 20.47 -9.76 -13.57
N LYS A 139 19.73 -10.19 -12.55
CA LYS A 139 18.95 -11.44 -12.58
C LYS A 139 17.85 -11.45 -13.65
N LEU A 140 17.13 -10.33 -13.82
CA LEU A 140 16.07 -10.21 -14.81
C LEU A 140 16.63 -9.84 -16.18
N GLN A 141 17.58 -8.90 -16.22
CA GLN A 141 18.23 -8.44 -17.47
C GLN A 141 18.97 -9.57 -18.21
N THR A 142 19.51 -10.55 -17.49
CA THR A 142 20.23 -11.69 -18.11
C THR A 142 19.28 -12.78 -18.63
N ASN A 143 18.00 -12.77 -18.23
CA ASN A 143 17.05 -13.83 -18.59
C ASN A 143 15.76 -13.25 -19.18
N ILE A 144 15.75 -13.11 -20.51
CA ILE A 144 14.63 -12.54 -21.29
C ILE A 144 13.30 -13.28 -21.02
N LYS A 145 13.34 -14.61 -20.84
CA LYS A 145 12.12 -15.38 -20.54
C LYS A 145 11.53 -14.98 -19.19
N LEU A 146 12.39 -14.88 -18.17
CA LEU A 146 11.96 -14.47 -16.83
C LEU A 146 11.46 -13.02 -16.84
N GLN A 147 12.15 -12.12 -17.52
CA GLN A 147 11.76 -10.72 -17.66
C GLN A 147 10.39 -10.57 -18.35
N ALA A 148 10.11 -11.35 -19.40
CA ALA A 148 8.82 -11.36 -20.07
C ALA A 148 7.69 -11.83 -19.13
N TRP A 149 7.91 -12.93 -18.39
CA TRP A 149 6.95 -13.41 -17.39
C TRP A 149 6.70 -12.39 -16.28
N SER A 150 7.74 -11.69 -15.82
CA SER A 150 7.60 -10.61 -14.84
C SER A 150 6.76 -9.45 -15.37
N TYR A 151 6.95 -9.01 -16.62
CA TYR A 151 6.10 -7.97 -17.22
C TYR A 151 4.64 -8.40 -17.30
N VAL A 152 4.37 -9.65 -17.70
CA VAL A 152 3.01 -10.20 -17.73
C VAL A 152 2.41 -10.20 -16.32
N ALA A 153 3.16 -10.62 -15.31
CA ALA A 153 2.70 -10.63 -13.92
C ALA A 153 2.36 -9.21 -13.41
N VAL A 154 3.18 -8.21 -13.74
CA VAL A 154 2.93 -6.80 -13.39
C VAL A 154 1.65 -6.29 -14.05
N LEU A 155 1.46 -6.55 -15.35
CA LEU A 155 0.27 -6.13 -16.08
C LEU A 155 -1.00 -6.82 -15.55
N LEU A 156 -0.90 -8.11 -15.20
CA LEU A 156 -2.01 -8.85 -14.58
C LEU A 156 -2.35 -8.27 -13.19
N GLY A 157 -1.34 -7.96 -12.37
CA GLY A 157 -1.54 -7.32 -11.07
C GLY A 157 -2.22 -5.96 -11.21
N ALA A 158 -1.70 -5.09 -12.07
CA ALA A 158 -2.30 -3.78 -12.35
C ALA A 158 -3.74 -3.89 -12.90
N GLY A 159 -3.98 -4.86 -13.79
CA GLY A 159 -5.32 -5.16 -14.31
C GLY A 159 -6.29 -5.62 -13.23
N PHE A 160 -5.85 -6.49 -12.32
CA PHE A 160 -6.67 -6.96 -11.20
C PHE A 160 -7.03 -5.81 -10.24
N MET A 161 -6.06 -4.96 -9.88
CA MET A 161 -6.30 -3.79 -9.04
C MET A 161 -7.26 -2.79 -9.71
N SER A 162 -7.17 -2.61 -11.03
CA SER A 162 -8.12 -1.77 -11.81
C SER A 162 -9.54 -2.34 -11.82
N LEU A 163 -9.70 -3.67 -11.95
CA LEU A 163 -11.00 -4.33 -11.88
C LEU A 163 -11.66 -4.16 -10.51
N MET A 164 -10.88 -4.31 -9.43
CA MET A 164 -11.37 -4.04 -8.07
C MET A 164 -11.84 -2.60 -7.90
N ALA A 165 -11.10 -1.63 -8.44
CA ALA A 165 -11.49 -0.22 -8.35
C ALA A 165 -12.80 0.10 -9.09
N LYS A 166 -13.14 -0.65 -10.15
CA LYS A 166 -14.46 -0.55 -10.81
C LYS A 166 -15.59 -1.19 -10.02
N TRP A 167 -15.25 -2.13 -9.15
CA TRP A 167 -16.22 -2.95 -8.41
C TRP A 167 -16.49 -2.42 -6.99
N ALA A 168 -15.53 -1.71 -6.40
CA ALA A 168 -15.66 -0.95 -5.17
C ALA A 168 -16.60 0.25 -5.33
#